data_AF-A0A661IBT1-F1
#
_entry.id   AF-A0A661IBT1-F1
#
_cell.length_a   1.000
_cell.length_b   1.000
_cell.length_c   1.000
_cell.angle_alpha   90.00
_cell.angle_beta   90.00
_cell.angle_gamma   90.00
#
_symmetry.space_group_name_H-M   'P 1'
#
loop_
_entity.id
_entity.type
_entity.pdbx_description
1 polymer ?
#
loop_
_entity_poly.entity_id
_entity_poly.type
_entity_poly.pdbx_seq_one_letter_code
_entity_poly.pdbx_strand_id
1 'polypeptide(L)' 'MRLVIDGYNLLHRMPFLKGVDLEEARKALLEELGRYRRIRGHRITVVFDGMGSGRL' A
#
# COMPACT_ATOMS: atom_id res chain seq x y z
N MET A 1 -15.25 -10.58 -2.16
CA MET A 1 -14.16 -10.83 -1.20
C MET A 1 -13.58 -9.49 -0.72
N ARG A 2 -13.20 -9.40 0.56
CA ARG A 2 -12.54 -8.22 1.14
C ARG A 2 -11.08 -8.57 1.39
N LEU A 3 -10.17 -7.70 0.98
CA LEU A 3 -8.73 -7.82 1.20
C LEU A 3 -8.29 -6.72 2.18
N VAL A 4 -7.56 -7.12 3.22
CA VAL A 4 -6.85 -6.21 4.12
C VAL A 4 -5.37 -6.42 3.89
N ILE A 5 -4.65 -5.35 3.55
CA ILE A 5 -3.26 -5.40 3.10
C ILE A 5 -2.41 -4.53 4.02
N ASP A 6 -1.28 -5.08 4.48
CA ASP A 6 -0.19 -4.31 5.06
C ASP A 6 0.57 -3.58 3.95
N GLY A 7 0.47 -2.26 3.95
CA GLY A 7 0.98 -1.39 2.91
C GLY A 7 2.50 -1.38 2.85
N TYR A 8 3.20 -1.37 3.98
CA TYR A 8 4.67 -1.37 3.96
C TYR A 8 5.22 -2.74 3.60
N ASN A 9 4.62 -3.83 4.09
CA ASN A 9 5.05 -5.17 3.69
C ASN A 9 4.96 -5.35 2.17
N LEU A 10 3.85 -4.89 1.58
CA LEU A 10 3.66 -4.97 0.13
C LEU A 10 4.62 -4.04 -0.63
N LEU A 11 4.81 -2.81 -0.16
CA LEU A 11 5.71 -1.83 -0.77
C LEU A 11 7.15 -2.35 -0.86
N HIS A 12 7.66 -2.98 0.20
CA HIS A 12 9.00 -3.59 0.21
C HIS A 12 9.16 -4.75 -0.78
N ARG A 13 8.06 -5.38 -1.20
CA ARG A 13 8.05 -6.48 -2.16
C ARG A 13 7.87 -6.01 -3.61
N MET A 14 7.67 -4.73 -3.86
CA MET A 14 7.49 -4.18 -5.20
C MET A 14 8.82 -3.64 -5.74
N PRO A 15 9.51 -4.37 -6.65
CA PRO A 15 10.84 -3.96 -7.12
C PRO A 15 10.85 -2.62 -7.87
N PHE A 16 9.73 -2.23 -8.47
CA PHE A 16 9.59 -0.95 -9.18
C PHE A 16 9.36 0.26 -8.27
N LEU A 17 9.13 0.05 -6.97
CA LEU A 17 9.02 1.13 -5.97
C LEU A 17 10.33 1.33 -5.17
N LYS A 18 11.39 0.59 -5.53
CA LYS A 18 12.66 0.63 -4.81
C LYS A 18 13.41 1.93 -5.12
N GLY A 19 13.84 2.64 -4.08
CA GLY A 19 14.61 3.89 -4.20
C GLY A 19 13.78 5.13 -4.55
N VAL A 20 12.46 4.98 -4.63
CA VAL A 20 11.50 6.08 -4.74
C VAL A 20 11.27 6.68 -3.34
N ASP A 21 10.97 7.97 -3.27
CA ASP A 21 10.55 8.58 -2.01
C ASP A 21 9.35 7.83 -1.41
N LEU A 22 9.29 7.72 -0.08
CA LEU A 22 8.30 6.88 0.59
C LEU A 22 6.85 7.32 0.28
N GLU A 23 6.62 8.62 0.18
CA GLU A 23 5.29 9.17 -0.10
C GLU A 23 4.90 8.93 -1.57
N GLU A 24 5.84 9.08 -2.49
CA GLU A 24 5.65 8.73 -3.90
C GLU A 24 5.40 7.23 -4.09
N ALA A 25 6.16 6.38 -3.39
CA ALA A 25 6.00 4.93 -3.40
C ALA A 25 4.63 4.52 -2.84
N ARG A 26 4.14 5.17 -1.79
CA ARG A 26 2.78 4.98 -1.27
C ARG A 26 1.71 5.32 -2.30
N LYS A 27 1.83 6.45 -2.98
CA LYS A 27 0.88 6.87 -4.02
C LYS A 27 0.83 5.87 -5.16
N ALA A 28 2.00 5.47 -5.67
CA ALA A 28 2.11 4.48 -6.74
C ALA A 28 1.51 3.12 -6.34
N LEU A 29 1.74 2.67 -5.09
CA LEU A 29 1.12 1.45 -4.57
C LEU A 29 -0.42 1.54 -4.55
N LEU A 30 -0.97 2.67 -4.09
CA LEU A 30 -2.42 2.88 -4.04
C LEU A 30 -3.05 2.92 -5.44
N GLU A 31 -2.37 3.52 -6.43
CA GLU A 31 -2.82 3.54 -7.81
C GLU A 31 -2.91 2.13 -8.41
N GLU A 32 -1.89 1.31 -8.19
CA GLU A 32 -1.85 -0.07 -8.68
C GLU A 32 -2.92 -0.93 -8.01
N LEU A 33 -3.10 -0.80 -6.69
CA LEU A 33 -4.19 -1.47 -5.97
C LEU A 33 -5.57 -0.99 -6.43
N GLY A 34 -5.69 0.28 -6.80
CA GLY A 34 -6.89 0.84 -7.42
C GLY A 34 -7.22 0.20 -8.77
N ARG A 35 -6.21 0.02 -9.64
CA ARG A 35 -6.35 -0.74 -10.89
C ARG A 35 -6.75 -2.18 -10.63
N TYR A 36 -6.05 -2.88 -9.73
CA TYR A 36 -6.34 -4.26 -9.38
C TYR A 36 -7.77 -4.42 -8.84
N ARG A 37 -8.23 -3.52 -7.98
CA ARG A 37 -9.61 -3.48 -7.49
C ARG A 37 -10.63 -3.36 -8.64
N ARG A 38 -10.39 -2.51 -9.64
CA ARG A 38 -11.30 -2.35 -10.79
C ARG A 38 -11.39 -3.63 -11.63
N ILE A 39 -10.26 -4.29 -11.85
CA ILE A 39 -10.20 -5.52 -12.67
C ILE A 39 -10.84 -6.70 -11.93
N ARG A 40 -10.65 -6.80 -10.61
CA ARG A 40 -11.02 -7.99 -9.81
C ARG A 40 -12.31 -7.85 -8.99
N GLY A 41 -12.83 -6.63 -8.84
CA GLY A 41 -14.05 -6.35 -8.07
C GLY A 41 -13.91 -6.55 -6.55
N HIS A 42 -12.69 -6.64 -6.02
CA HIS A 42 -12.47 -6.82 -4.58
C HIS A 42 -12.54 -5.49 -3.82
N ARG A 43 -13.11 -5.50 -2.60
CA ARG A 43 -12.98 -4.37 -1.67
C ARG A 43 -11.61 -4.47 -1.00
N ILE A 44 -10.77 -3.45 -1.18
CA ILE A 44 -9.40 -3.44 -0.65
C ILE A 44 -9.28 -2.34 0.40
N THR A 45 -8.72 -2.69 1.54
CA THR A 45 -8.32 -1.76 2.59
C THR A 45 -6.83 -1.93 2.80
N VAL A 46 -6.08 -0.84 2.69
CA VAL A 46 -4.63 -0.82 2.88
C VAL A 46 -4.35 -0.09 4.19
N VAL A 47 -3.57 -0.73 5.06
CA VAL A 47 -3.12 -0.15 6.32
C VAL A 47 -1.65 0.16 6.19
N PHE A 48 -1.27 1.40 6.50
CA PHE A 48 0.12 1.79 6.62
C PHE A 48 0.34 2.18 8.08
N ASP A 49 1.21 1.47 8.78
CA ASP A 49 1.60 1.82 10.14
C ASP A 49 2.56 3.03 10.12
N GLY A 50 2.13 4.15 10.67
CA GLY A 50 3.03 5.29 10.84
C GLY A 50 4.03 4.97 11.97
N MET A 51 5.33 4.96 11.68
CA MET A 51 6.32 5.16 12.75
C MET A 51 6.28 6.63 13.17
N GLY A 52 5.48 6.95 14.20
CA GLY A 52 5.40 8.29 14.77
C GLY A 52 4.39 8.43 15.91
N SER A 53 4.91 8.45 17.15
CA SER A 53 4.25 8.88 18.41
C SER A 53 3.20 7.95 19.05
N GLY A 54 3.51 6.66 19.20
CA GLY A 54 2.93 5.88 20.31
C GLY A 54 3.57 6.27 21.65
N ARG A 55 3.38 7.51 22.12
CA ARG A 55 3.49 7.80 23.57
C ARG A 55 2.12 7.54 24.18
N LEU A 56 2.01 6.42 24.87
CA LEU A 56 1.06 6.26 25.98
C LEU A 56 1.86 6.38 27.26
#